data_AF-A0AA43S6J3-F1
#
_entry.id   AF-A0AA43S6J3-F1
#
_cell.length_a   1.000
_cell.length_b   1.000
_cell.length_c   1.000
_cell.angle_alpha   90.00
_cell.angle_beta   90.00
_cell.angle_gamma   90.00
#
_symmetry.space_group_name_H-M   'P 1'
#
loop_
_entity.id
_entity.type
_entity.pdbx_description
1 polymer ?
#
loop_
_entity_poly.entity_id
_entity_poly.type
_entity_poly.pdbx_seq_one_letter_code
_entity_poly.pdbx_strand_id
1 'polypeptide(L)' 'MAQKAVREKAIPIRLACAIFSVSETCYRYEAKNNVQNELIAN' A
#
# COMPACT_ATOMS: atom_id res chain seq x y z
N MET A 1 5.61 -0.87 2.40
CA MET A 1 6.59 0.06 1.80
C MET A 1 6.18 1.52 1.96
N ALA A 2 5.34 2.08 1.09
CA ALA A 2 4.97 3.50 1.13
C ALA A 2 4.29 3.92 2.46
N GLN A 3 3.35 3.11 2.98
CA GLN A 3 2.74 3.34 4.30
C GLN A 3 3.75 3.28 5.45
N LYS A 4 4.79 2.46 5.34
CA LYS A 4 5.85 2.35 6.36
C LYS A 4 6.72 3.60 6.34
N ALA A 5 7.09 4.09 5.16
CA ALA A 5 7.85 5.33 5.01
C ALA A 5 7.10 6.54 5.59
N VAL A 6 5.79 6.67 5.33
CA VAL A 6 4.97 7.75 5.95
C VAL A 6 4.99 7.65 7.48
N ARG A 7 4.86 6.44 8.03
CA ARG A 7 4.85 6.23 9.49
C ARG A 7 6.21 6.46 10.16
N GLU A 8 7.28 5.95 9.57
CA GLU A 8 8.63 5.98 10.18
C GLU A 8 9.40 7.27 9.89
N LYS A 9 9.15 7.91 8.74
CA LYS A 9 9.83 9.13 8.32
C LYS A 9 8.97 10.39 8.45
N ALA A 10 7.71 10.26 8.87
CA ALA A 10 6.74 11.35 8.96
C ALA A 10 6.63 12.20 7.69
N ILE A 11 6.81 11.57 6.51
CA ILE A 11 6.72 12.25 5.21
C ILE A 11 5.29 12.26 4.67
N PRO A 12 4.91 13.26 3.86
CA PRO A 12 3.59 13.31 3.25
C PRO A 12 3.35 12.13 2.31
N ILE A 13 2.10 11.66 2.26
CA ILE A 13 1.66 10.50 1.45
C ILE A 13 2.03 10.69 -0.02
N ARG A 14 1.83 11.89 -0.57
CA ARG A 14 2.14 12.20 -1.97
C ARG A 14 3.63 12.01 -2.28
N LEU A 15 4.51 12.42 -1.37
CA LEU A 15 5.95 12.24 -1.52
C LEU A 15 6.32 10.75 -1.44
N ALA A 16 5.74 10.00 -0.50
CA ALA A 16 5.94 8.56 -0.45
C ALA A 16 5.45 7.87 -1.73
N CYS A 17 4.27 8.23 -2.23
CA CYS A 17 3.72 7.66 -3.47
C CYS A 17 4.63 7.92 -4.68
N ALA A 18 5.20 9.13 -4.79
CA ALA A 18 6.17 9.46 -5.83
C ALA A 18 7.48 8.68 -5.72
N ILE A 19 8.02 8.52 -4.51
CA ILE A 19 9.27 7.77 -4.26
C ILE A 19 9.11 6.28 -4.62
N PHE A 20 7.97 5.69 -4.28
CA PHE A 20 7.73 4.27 -4.48
C PHE A 20 7.02 3.96 -5.81
N SER A 21 6.80 4.97 -6.67
CA SER A 21 6.04 4.84 -7.93
C SER A 21 4.70 4.10 -7.77
N VAL A 22 4.00 4.37 -6.67
CA VAL A 22 2.66 3.82 -6.40
C VAL A 22 1.60 4.91 -6.51
N SER A 23 0.39 4.56 -6.94
CA SER A 23 -0.72 5.51 -6.91
C SER A 23 -1.22 5.73 -5.48
N GLU A 24 -1.82 6.89 -5.22
CA GLU A 24 -2.49 7.17 -3.94
C GLU A 24 -3.63 6.17 -3.66
N THR A 25 -4.26 5.64 -4.72
CA THR A 25 -5.28 4.58 -4.60
C THR A 25 -4.67 3.27 -4.10
N CYS A 26 -3.51 2.85 -4.62
CA CYS A 26 -2.77 1.70 -4.11
C CYS A 26 -2.25 1.94 -2.68
N TYR A 27 -1.84 3.16 -2.35
CA TYR A 27 -1.44 3.50 -0.97
C TYR A 27 -2.58 3.32 0.03
N ARG A 28 -3.81 3.74 -0.35
CA ARG A 28 -5.03 3.66 0.49
C ARG A 28 -5.68 2.29 0.45
N TYR A 29 -5.25 1.40 -0.46
CA TYR A 29 -5.74 0.05 -0.51
C TYR A 29 -5.31 -0.69 0.76
N GLU A 30 -6.25 -0.86 1.68
CA GLU A 30 -6.12 -1.86 2.72
C GLU A 30 -6.23 -3.21 2.05
N ALA A 31 -5.24 -4.07 2.28
CA ALA A 31 -5.30 -5.46 1.86
C ALA A 31 -6.49 -6.10 2.57
N LYS A 32 -7.67 -6.05 1.94
CA LYS A 32 -8.78 -6.90 2.33
C LYS A 32 -8.25 -8.31 2.20
N ASN A 33 -8.15 -9.00 3.33
CA ASN A 33 -7.82 -10.41 3.39
C ASN A 33 -8.95 -11.14 2.66
N ASN A 34 -8.87 -11.16 1.33
CA ASN A 34 -9.90 -11.69 0.49
C ASN A 34 -9.75 -13.20 0.60
N VAL A 35 -10.56 -13.80 1.46
CA VAL A 35 -10.71 -15.25 1.62
C VAL A 35 -10.92 -15.94 0.25
N GLN A 36 -11.33 -15.21 -0.80
CA GLN A 36 -11.38 -15.73 -2.17
C GLN A 36 -10.01 -15.97 -2.84
N ASN A 37 -8.94 -15.29 -2.43
CA ASN A 37 -7.62 -15.44 -3.08
C ASN A 37 -6.91 -16.74 -2.65
N GLU A 38 -7.32 -17.34 -1.52
CA GLU A 38 -6.87 -18.65 -1.07
C GLU A 38 -7.51 -19.79 -1.91
N LEU A 39 -8.70 -19.55 -2.49
CA LEU A 39 -9.39 -20.54 -3.33
C LEU A 39 -8.82 -20.67 -4.75
N ILE A 40 -8.02 -19.71 -5.22
CA ILE A 40 -7.38 -19.76 -6.56
C ILE A 40 -6.02 -20.47 -6.50
N ALA A 41 -5.45 -20.67 -5.31
CA ALA A 41 -4.21 -21.41 -5.10
C ALA A 41 -4.45 -22.93 -4.89
N ASN A 42 -5.43 -23.51 -5.59
CA ASN A 42 -5.67 -24.97 -5.68
C ASN A 42 -5.68 -25.43 -7.13
#